data_AF-A0A422HKR3-F1
#
_entry.id   AF-A0A422HKR3-F1
#
_cell.length_a   1.000
_cell.length_b   1.000
_cell.length_c   1.000
_cell.angle_alpha   90.00
_cell.angle_beta   90.00
_cell.angle_gamma   90.00
#
_symmetry.space_group_name_H-M   'P 1'
#
loop_
_entity.id
_entity.type
_entity.pdbx_description
1 polymer ?
#
loop_
_entity_poly.entity_id
_entity_poly.type
_entity_poly.pdbx_seq_one_letter_code
_entity_poly.pdbx_strand_id
1 'polypeptide(L)'
;MNWTSLLHREIDALYPCTVRLIDLLDQKDLQWKPSTGTNWMTTAQLLMHLSTACGVPMKDFVTGDSGIPEDLAANQLTFDEMLPPAEHMPAAQSIPEAL
;
A
#
# COMPACT_ATOMS: atom_id res chain seq x y z
N MET A 1 -25.90 0.54 -14.01
CA MET A 1 -24.71 -0.09 -13.39
C MET A 1 -24.71 0.27 -11.92
N ASN A 2 -24.79 -0.69 -10.99
CA ASN A 2 -24.65 -0.37 -9.57
C ASN A 2 -23.18 -0.48 -9.17
N TRP A 3 -22.46 0.64 -9.17
CA TRP A 3 -21.03 0.69 -8.87
C TRP A 3 -20.72 0.21 -7.45
N THR A 4 -21.62 0.40 -6.48
CA THR A 4 -21.43 -0.12 -5.11
C THR A 4 -21.44 -1.65 -5.07
N SER A 5 -22.36 -2.29 -5.80
CA SER A 5 -22.40 -3.76 -5.91
C SER A 5 -21.15 -4.32 -6.60
N LEU A 6 -20.60 -3.61 -7.58
CA LEU A 6 -19.34 -3.98 -8.20
C LEU A 6 -18.20 -3.92 -7.18
N LEU A 7 -18.03 -2.79 -6.48
CA LEU A 7 -16.96 -2.60 -5.50
C LEU A 7 -17.03 -3.65 -4.37
N HIS A 8 -18.22 -3.92 -3.82
CA HIS A 8 -18.37 -4.96 -2.80
C HIS A 8 -17.96 -6.34 -3.32
N ARG A 9 -18.43 -6.71 -4.52
CA ARG A 9 -18.06 -8.00 -5.12
C ARG A 9 -16.56 -8.13 -5.34
N GLU A 10 -15.89 -7.09 -5.83
CA GLU A 10 -14.44 -7.13 -6.06
C GLU A 10 -13.67 -7.20 -4.72
N ILE A 11 -14.09 -6.45 -3.69
CA ILE A 11 -13.49 -6.49 -2.35
C ILE A 11 -13.66 -7.88 -1.72
N ASP A 12 -14.87 -8.43 -1.74
CA ASP A 12 -15.19 -9.75 -1.17
C ASP A 12 -14.40 -10.88 -1.83
N ALA A 13 -14.06 -10.73 -3.12
CA ALA A 13 -13.23 -11.69 -3.84
C ALA A 13 -11.73 -11.51 -3.56
N LEU A 14 -11.23 -10.26 -3.57
CA LEU A 14 -9.81 -9.95 -3.55
C LEU A 14 -9.22 -9.98 -2.14
N TYR A 15 -9.90 -9.42 -1.14
CA TYR A 15 -9.35 -9.34 0.22
C TYR A 15 -9.01 -10.71 0.82
N PRO A 16 -9.89 -11.72 0.77
CA PRO A 16 -9.56 -13.05 1.27
C PRO A 16 -8.42 -13.71 0.49
N CYS A 17 -8.28 -13.42 -0.80
CA CYS A 17 -7.17 -13.92 -1.61
C CYS A 17 -5.84 -13.31 -1.15
N THR A 18 -5.81 -11.99 -0.96
CA THR A 18 -4.64 -11.27 -0.46
C THR A 18 -4.23 -11.76 0.93
N VAL A 19 -5.17 -11.90 1.87
CA VAL A 19 -4.89 -12.42 3.21
C VAL A 19 -4.27 -13.82 3.14
N ARG A 20 -4.84 -14.72 2.32
CA ARG A 20 -4.26 -16.07 2.14
C ARG A 20 -2.87 -16.08 1.52
N LEU A 21 -2.52 -15.08 0.69
CA LEU A 21 -1.15 -14.94 0.19
C LEU A 21 -0.20 -14.45 1.27
N ILE A 22 -0.66 -13.54 2.14
CA ILE A 22 0.10 -13.05 3.29
C ILE A 22 0.31 -14.16 4.32
N ASP A 23 -0.66 -15.05 4.52
CA ASP A 23 -0.57 -16.22 5.41
C ASP A 23 0.53 -17.22 5.01
N LEU A 24 1.03 -17.15 3.76
CA LEU A 24 2.14 -17.99 3.29
C LEU A 24 3.51 -17.45 3.68
N LEU A 25 3.59 -16.22 4.20
CA LEU A 25 4.84 -15.57 4.56
C LEU A 25 5.29 -15.99 5.95
N ASP A 26 6.59 -16.27 6.07
CA ASP A 26 7.28 -16.32 7.34
C ASP A 26 7.95 -14.97 7.62
N GLN A 27 8.25 -14.68 8.91
CA GLN A 27 8.96 -13.46 9.31
C GLN A 27 10.32 -13.28 8.58
N LYS A 28 10.99 -14.39 8.21
CA LYS A 28 12.26 -14.36 7.46
C LYS A 28 12.10 -13.78 6.04
N ASP A 29 10.89 -13.83 5.47
CA ASP A 29 10.62 -13.44 4.09
C ASP A 29 10.46 -11.93 3.94
N LEU A 30 10.35 -11.20 5.06
CA LEU A 30 10.16 -9.74 5.09
C LEU A 30 11.27 -8.96 4.36
N GLN A 31 12.50 -9.48 4.35
CA GLN A 31 13.64 -8.84 3.69
C GLN A 31 13.83 -9.29 2.24
N TRP A 32 13.03 -10.26 1.77
CA TRP A 32 13.11 -10.73 0.40
C TRP A 32 12.68 -9.62 -0.58
N LYS A 33 13.37 -9.55 -1.72
CA LYS A 33 12.96 -8.79 -2.91
C LYS A 33 13.48 -9.52 -4.17
N PRO A 34 12.88 -9.32 -5.35
CA PRO A 34 13.35 -9.94 -6.58
C PRO A 34 14.84 -9.66 -6.86
N SER A 35 15.56 -10.67 -7.36
CA SER A 35 17.00 -10.59 -7.63
C SER A 35 17.36 -9.86 -8.93
N THR A 36 16.38 -9.62 -9.81
CA THR A 36 16.55 -8.97 -11.10
C THR A 36 15.54 -7.85 -11.29
N GLY A 37 15.94 -6.79 -11.99
CA GLY A 37 15.15 -5.56 -12.15
C GLY A 37 15.66 -4.45 -11.24
N THR A 38 14.97 -3.31 -11.23
CA THR A 38 15.34 -2.13 -10.45
C THR A 38 14.16 -1.66 -9.61
N ASN A 39 14.45 -0.94 -8.52
CA ASN A 39 13.45 -0.27 -7.69
C ASN A 39 12.38 -1.20 -7.05
N TRP A 40 12.75 -2.43 -6.70
CA TRP A 40 11.85 -3.34 -5.99
C TRP A 40 11.75 -3.01 -4.50
N MET A 41 10.52 -3.02 -4.00
CA MET A 41 10.22 -3.09 -2.56
C MET A 41 10.65 -4.45 -1.99
N THR A 42 11.05 -4.47 -0.72
CA THR A 42 11.06 -5.70 0.06
C THR A 42 9.63 -6.16 0.34
N THR A 43 9.44 -7.42 0.71
CA THR A 43 8.15 -7.93 1.18
C THR A 43 7.57 -7.04 2.29
N ALA A 44 8.39 -6.60 3.26
CA ALA A 44 7.95 -5.72 4.35
C ALA A 44 7.43 -4.36 3.86
N GLN A 45 8.07 -3.78 2.85
CA GLN A 45 7.65 -2.50 2.24
C GLN A 45 6.37 -2.68 1.42
N LEU A 46 6.25 -3.79 0.68
CA LEU A 46 5.04 -4.11 -0.07
C LEU A 46 3.84 -4.31 0.86
N LEU A 47 4.02 -5.03 1.98
CA LEU A 47 2.96 -5.23 2.97
C LEU A 47 2.48 -3.89 3.56
N MET A 48 3.40 -3.02 3.95
CA MET A 48 3.07 -1.67 4.42
C MET A 48 2.32 -0.88 3.34
N HIS A 49 2.77 -0.95 2.08
CA HIS A 49 2.10 -0.30 0.97
C HIS A 49 0.67 -0.81 0.75
N LEU A 50 0.44 -2.13 0.77
CA LEU A 50 -0.90 -2.71 0.59
C LEU A 50 -1.90 -2.21 1.64
N SER A 51 -1.46 -2.03 2.89
CA SER A 51 -2.34 -1.55 3.99
C SER A 51 -2.77 -0.08 3.83
N THR A 52 -1.96 0.75 3.17
CA THR A 52 -2.17 2.21 3.11
C THR A 52 -2.58 2.72 1.72
N ALA A 53 -2.21 2.01 0.65
CA ALA A 53 -2.37 2.47 -0.73
C ALA A 53 -3.81 2.71 -1.15
N CYS A 54 -4.75 1.89 -0.67
CA CYS A 54 -6.17 2.05 -0.99
C CYS A 54 -6.91 2.90 0.05
N GLY A 55 -6.50 2.84 1.32
CA GLY A 55 -7.18 3.53 2.42
C GLY A 55 -7.15 5.05 2.28
N VAL A 56 -5.99 5.61 1.94
CA VAL A 56 -5.80 7.07 1.84
C VAL A 56 -6.66 7.67 0.71
N PRO A 57 -6.62 7.19 -0.55
CA PRO A 57 -7.48 7.73 -1.61
C PRO A 57 -8.98 7.54 -1.36
N MET A 58 -9.37 6.43 -0.73
CA MET A 58 -10.79 6.19 -0.40
C MET A 58 -11.27 7.10 0.73
N LYS A 59 -10.42 7.36 1.74
CA LYS A 59 -10.71 8.34 2.79
C LYS A 59 -10.87 9.74 2.19
N ASP A 60 -9.94 10.16 1.33
CA ASP A 60 -10.02 11.44 0.61
C ASP A 60 -11.32 11.54 -0.19
N PHE A 61 -11.64 10.52 -0.99
CA PHE A 61 -12.86 10.50 -1.80
C PHE A 61 -14.14 10.63 -0.97
N VAL A 62 -14.20 10.00 0.21
CA VAL A 62 -15.41 9.98 1.07
C VAL A 62 -15.50 11.21 1.97
N THR A 63 -14.37 11.71 2.47
CA THR A 63 -14.34 12.72 3.54
C THR A 63 -13.77 14.07 3.12
N GLY A 64 -13.09 14.14 1.97
CA GLY A 64 -12.26 15.28 1.56
C GLY A 64 -10.97 15.44 2.36
N ASP A 65 -10.66 14.50 3.26
CA ASP A 65 -9.42 14.48 4.05
C ASP A 65 -8.42 13.53 3.39
N SER A 66 -7.51 14.12 2.61
CA SER A 66 -6.40 13.42 1.97
C SER A 66 -5.32 12.97 2.96
N GLY A 67 -5.35 13.45 4.21
CA GLY A 67 -4.27 13.25 5.18
C GLY A 67 -2.96 13.94 4.80
N ILE A 68 -2.96 14.74 3.72
CA ILE A 68 -1.81 15.52 3.28
C ILE A 68 -1.87 16.89 4.00
N PRO A 69 -0.86 17.26 4.78
CA PRO A 69 -0.73 18.60 5.34
C PRO A 69 -0.95 19.70 4.26
N GLU A 70 -1.70 20.76 4.58
CA GLU A 70 -2.07 21.83 3.63
C GLU A 70 -0.83 22.49 2.97
N ASP A 71 0.32 22.49 3.63
CA ASP A 71 1.59 23.01 3.11
C ASP A 71 2.21 22.13 2.00
N LEU A 72 1.91 20.82 2.01
CA LEU A 72 2.30 19.85 0.98
C LEU A 72 1.32 19.78 -0.19
N ALA A 73 0.04 20.17 0.02
CA ALA A 73 -1.00 20.16 -1.00
C ALA A 73 -0.79 21.20 -2.13
N ALA A 74 0.12 22.16 -1.96
CA ALA A 74 0.34 23.29 -2.86
C ALA A 74 1.45 23.11 -3.91
N ASN A 75 1.89 21.88 -4.24
CA ASN A 75 2.96 21.57 -5.21
C ASN A 75 4.38 22.02 -4.79
N GLN A 76 4.85 21.59 -3.61
CA GLN A 76 6.25 21.81 -3.20
C GLN A 76 7.14 20.57 -3.31
N LEU A 77 6.58 19.39 -3.59
CA LEU A 77 7.35 18.17 -3.81
C LEU A 77 7.69 18.02 -5.29
N THR A 78 8.96 17.72 -5.58
CA THR A 78 9.39 17.23 -6.88
C THR A 78 8.76 15.85 -7.16
N PHE A 79 8.71 15.45 -8.43
CA PHE A 79 8.16 14.14 -8.81
C PHE A 79 8.85 12.98 -8.09
N ASP A 80 10.16 13.09 -7.86
CA ASP A 80 10.96 12.08 -7.13
C ASP A 80 10.65 12.07 -5.62
N GLU A 81 10.25 13.20 -5.04
CA GLU A 81 9.80 13.28 -3.65
C GLU A 81 8.36 12.79 -3.48
N MET A 82 7.53 12.92 -4.52
CA MET A 82 6.18 12.35 -4.55
C MET A 82 6.19 10.82 -4.75
N LEU A 83 7.18 10.30 -5.47
CA LEU A 83 7.36 8.89 -5.79
C LEU A 83 8.77 8.45 -5.37
N PRO A 84 9.04 8.38 -4.05
CA PRO A 84 10.36 8.01 -3.57
C PRO A 84 10.74 6.61 -4.05
N PRO A 85 12.04 6.35 -4.29
CA PRO A 85 12.48 5.01 -4.67
C PRO A 85 12.22 4.04 -3.51
N ALA A 86 12.08 2.76 -3.84
CA ALA A 86 11.62 1.72 -2.92
C ALA A 86 12.44 1.66 -1.63
N GLU A 87 13.75 1.93 -1.66
CA GLU A 87 14.60 1.93 -0.48
C GLU A 87 14.23 2.98 0.59
N HIS A 88 13.53 4.04 0.21
CA HIS A 88 13.04 5.07 1.13
C HIS A 88 11.60 4.84 1.60
N MET A 89 10.95 3.77 1.10
CA MET A 89 9.57 3.45 1.48
C MET A 89 9.51 2.83 2.88
N PRO A 90 8.48 3.14 3.68
CA PRO A 90 8.29 2.56 5.00
C PRO A 90 8.08 1.04 4.89
N ALA A 91 8.51 0.32 5.92
CA ALA A 91 8.45 -1.14 5.98
C ALA A 91 7.75 -1.57 7.27
N ALA A 92 6.87 -2.57 7.16
CA ALA A 92 6.30 -3.22 8.33
C ALA A 92 7.38 -3.97 9.12
N GLN A 93 7.33 -3.89 10.45
CA GLN A 93 8.22 -4.61 11.37
C GLN A 93 7.76 -6.06 11.56
N SER A 94 6.48 -6.35 11.33
CA SER A 94 5.92 -7.69 11.44
C SER A 94 4.74 -7.89 10.48
N ILE A 95 4.44 -9.16 10.18
CA ILE A 95 3.26 -9.50 9.36
C ILE A 95 1.96 -8.99 10.01
N PRO A 96 1.72 -9.16 11.33
CA PRO A 96 0.50 -8.65 11.96
C PRO A 96 0.38 -7.12 12.00
N GLU A 97 1.47 -6.37 11.91
CA GLU A 97 1.40 -4.90 11.83
C GLU A 97 0.82 -4.43 10.49
N ALA A 98 0.96 -5.22 9.43
CA ALA A 98 0.50 -4.88 8.09
C ALA A 98 -0.92 -5.36 7.78
N LEU A 99 -1.58 -6.05 8.71
CA LEU A 99 -2.95 -6.60 8.59
C LEU A 99 -3.91 -5.81 9.48
#